data_AF-A0A345HDA4-F1
#
_entry.id   AF-A0A345HDA4-F1
#
_cell.length_a   1.000
_cell.length_b   1.000
_cell.length_c   1.000
_cell.angle_alpha   90.00
_cell.angle_beta   90.00
_cell.angle_gamma   90.00
#
_symmetry.space_group_name_H-M   'P 1'
#
loop_
_entity.id
_entity.type
_entity.pdbx_description
1 polymer ?
#
loop_
_entity_poly.entity_id
_entity_poly.type
_entity_poly.pdbx_seq_one_letter_code
_entity_poly.pdbx_strand_id
1 'polypeptide(L)'
;MRNEIIHSLTNKNIKMKTKKFYLFITVFTMLLALSSCSLGDDDNNIVERNDDDGDGVINVIDECAHTPEGVEVDAVGCPVEED
;
A
#
# COMPACT_ATOMS: atom_id res chain seq x y z
N MET A 1 -53.05 21.08 5.24
CA MET A 1 -52.51 19.77 5.67
C MET A 1 -51.79 18.97 4.57
N ARG A 2 -52.38 18.66 3.40
CA ARG A 2 -51.69 17.84 2.37
C ARG A 2 -50.44 18.52 1.75
N ASN A 3 -50.48 19.83 1.53
CA ASN A 3 -49.38 20.57 0.89
C ASN A 3 -48.10 20.64 1.75
N GLU A 4 -48.24 20.74 3.07
CA GLU A 4 -47.11 20.75 4.01
C GLU A 4 -46.45 19.37 4.13
N ILE A 5 -47.24 18.30 4.05
CA ILE A 5 -46.73 16.92 4.03
C ILE A 5 -45.96 16.66 2.74
N ILE A 6 -46.46 17.10 1.58
CA ILE A 6 -45.73 16.97 0.30
C ILE A 6 -44.40 17.72 0.35
N HIS A 7 -44.35 18.95 0.88
CA HIS A 7 -43.10 19.71 1.03
C HIS A 7 -42.11 19.05 2.01
N SER A 8 -42.61 18.44 3.10
CA SER A 8 -41.79 17.69 4.05
C SER A 8 -41.27 16.37 3.44
N LEU A 9 -42.08 15.67 2.65
CA LEU A 9 -41.70 14.44 1.96
C LEU A 9 -40.73 14.70 0.80
N THR A 10 -40.92 15.78 0.02
CA THR A 10 -39.96 16.16 -1.02
C THR A 10 -38.63 16.58 -0.40
N ASN A 11 -38.61 17.38 0.67
CA ASN A 11 -37.38 17.74 1.38
C ASN A 11 -36.67 16.51 1.98
N LYS A 12 -37.41 15.60 2.62
CA LYS A 12 -36.85 14.33 3.15
C LYS A 12 -36.31 13.43 2.03
N ASN A 13 -37.03 13.29 0.91
CA ASN A 13 -36.58 12.51 -0.25
C ASN A 13 -35.39 13.16 -0.95
N ILE A 14 -35.35 14.49 -1.07
CA ILE A 14 -34.20 15.24 -1.59
C ILE A 14 -33.02 15.04 -0.64
N LYS A 15 -33.16 15.29 0.67
CA LYS A 15 -32.12 15.07 1.68
C LYS A 15 -31.62 13.63 1.69
N MET A 16 -32.50 12.64 1.49
CA MET A 16 -32.11 11.23 1.39
C MET A 16 -31.40 10.92 0.06
N LYS A 17 -31.82 11.51 -1.05
CA LYS A 17 -31.15 11.39 -2.36
C LYS A 17 -29.79 12.09 -2.36
N THR A 18 -29.68 13.29 -1.80
CA THR A 18 -28.41 14.02 -1.64
C THR A 18 -27.46 13.28 -0.71
N LYS A 19 -27.95 12.69 0.39
CA LYS A 19 -27.14 11.82 1.25
C LYS A 19 -26.67 10.56 0.54
N LYS A 20 -27.51 9.90 -0.25
CA LYS A 20 -27.13 8.71 -1.04
C LYS A 20 -26.14 9.05 -2.16
N PHE A 21 -26.32 10.18 -2.82
CA PHE A 21 -25.42 10.70 -3.85
C PHE A 21 -24.06 11.09 -3.26
N TYR A 22 -24.07 11.82 -2.14
CA TYR A 22 -22.84 12.18 -1.42
C TYR A 22 -22.15 10.93 -0.86
N LEU A 23 -22.90 9.96 -0.32
CA LEU A 23 -22.35 8.67 0.13
C LEU A 23 -21.67 7.93 -1.02
N PHE A 24 -22.31 7.88 -2.20
CA PHE A 24 -21.73 7.26 -3.39
C PHE A 24 -20.46 7.97 -3.85
N ILE A 25 -20.47 9.31 -3.90
CA ILE A 25 -19.28 10.12 -4.20
C ILE A 25 -18.17 9.84 -3.18
N THR A 26 -18.46 9.86 -1.88
CA THR A 26 -17.45 9.64 -0.84
C THR A 26 -16.83 8.25 -0.90
N VAL A 27 -17.61 7.21 -1.23
CA VAL A 27 -17.11 5.85 -1.41
C VAL A 27 -16.25 5.75 -2.66
N PHE A 28 -16.68 6.37 -3.76
CA PHE A 28 -15.93 6.39 -5.01
C PHE A 28 -14.60 7.16 -4.87
N THR A 29 -14.60 8.32 -4.19
CA THR A 29 -13.37 9.07 -3.92
C THR A 29 -12.42 8.34 -2.97
N MET A 30 -12.96 7.58 -2.00
CA MET A 30 -12.14 6.74 -1.11
C MET A 30 -11.52 5.55 -1.86
N LEU A 31 -12.27 4.91 -2.76
CA LEU A 31 -11.74 3.85 -3.62
C LEU A 31 -10.62 4.35 -4.55
N LEU A 32 -10.74 5.58 -5.05
CA LEU A 32 -9.67 6.21 -5.83
C LEU A 32 -8.45 6.54 -4.97
N ALA A 33 -8.64 7.00 -3.72
CA ALA A 33 -7.52 7.25 -2.79
C ALA A 33 -6.74 5.98 -2.40
N LEU A 34 -7.39 4.81 -2.41
CA LEU A 34 -6.73 3.52 -2.17
C LEU A 34 -5.79 3.08 -3.31
N SER A 35 -5.88 3.68 -4.49
CA SER A 35 -4.94 3.42 -5.61
C SER A 35 -3.64 4.23 -5.54
N SER A 36 -3.52 5.14 -4.57
CA SER A 36 -2.34 6.01 -4.39
C SER A 36 -1.41 5.56 -3.25
N CYS A 37 -1.68 4.43 -2.61
CA CYS A 37 -0.74 3.86 -1.66
C CYS A 37 0.29 3.02 -2.41
N SER A 38 1.32 3.68 -2.93
CA SER A 38 2.64 3.04 -2.87
C SER A 38 2.97 2.94 -1.39
N LEU A 39 3.04 1.72 -0.86
CA LEU A 39 3.83 1.47 0.34
C LEU A 39 5.26 1.83 -0.06
N GLY A 40 5.63 3.09 0.15
CA GLY A 40 7.02 3.42 0.36
C GLY A 40 7.37 2.84 1.72
N ASP A 41 8.47 2.11 1.76
CA ASP A 41 9.01 1.52 2.95
C ASP A 41 9.27 2.64 3.97
N ASP A 42 8.40 2.71 4.98
CA ASP A 42 8.55 3.63 6.11
C ASP A 42 9.42 2.92 7.16
N ASP A 43 10.71 3.26 7.19
CA ASP A 43 11.73 2.74 8.11
C ASP A 43 11.42 3.12 9.58
N ASN A 44 10.47 2.40 10.19
CA ASN A 44 10.29 2.38 11.64
C ASN A 44 10.90 1.10 12.21
N ASN A 45 12.24 1.05 12.18
CA ASN A 45 13.08 0.14 12.96
C ASN A 45 12.58 -1.32 13.03
N ILE A 46 12.62 -1.97 11.88
CA ILE A 46 12.63 -3.42 11.76
C ILE A 46 13.98 -3.72 11.13
N VAL A 47 14.78 -4.61 11.72
CA VAL A 47 16.00 -5.12 11.08
C VAL A 47 15.57 -5.59 9.70
N GLU A 48 15.98 -4.85 8.67
CA GLU A 48 15.54 -4.98 7.30
C GLU A 48 16.01 -6.35 6.81
N ARG A 49 15.14 -7.37 6.94
CA ARG A 49 15.38 -8.71 6.41
C ARG A 49 15.03 -8.73 4.94
N ASN A 50 15.59 -7.77 4.23
CA ASN A 50 15.53 -7.67 2.79
C ASN A 50 16.84 -8.19 2.23
N ASP A 51 16.75 -8.89 1.11
CA ASP A 51 17.84 -9.53 0.38
C ASP A 51 17.51 -9.25 -1.09
N ASP A 52 18.14 -8.21 -1.65
CA ASP A 52 17.77 -7.65 -2.96
C ASP A 52 18.30 -8.47 -4.13
N ASP A 53 19.42 -9.17 -3.97
CA ASP A 53 20.02 -10.02 -4.99
C ASP A 53 19.73 -11.51 -4.80
N GLY A 54 19.21 -11.90 -3.64
CA GLY A 54 18.68 -13.22 -3.35
C GLY A 54 19.76 -14.26 -3.05
N ASP A 55 20.95 -13.82 -2.61
CA ASP A 55 22.09 -14.70 -2.33
C ASP A 55 21.99 -15.39 -0.94
N GLY A 56 21.01 -15.00 -0.12
CA GLY A 56 20.76 -15.54 1.21
C GLY A 56 21.34 -14.68 2.35
N VAL A 57 21.97 -13.55 2.03
CA VAL A 57 22.52 -12.58 2.98
C VAL A 57 21.66 -11.31 2.94
N ILE A 58 21.27 -10.80 4.12
CA ILE A 58 20.42 -9.62 4.17
C ILE A 58 21.22 -8.35 3.86
N ASN A 59 20.64 -7.39 3.15
CA ASN A 59 21.25 -6.13 2.70
C ASN A 59 22.05 -5.40 3.79
N VAL A 60 21.62 -5.49 5.05
CA VAL A 60 22.29 -4.80 6.18
C VAL A 60 23.64 -5.43 6.57
N ILE A 61 23.89 -6.69 6.21
CA ILE A 61 25.17 -7.38 6.43
C ILE A 61 25.86 -7.82 5.14
N ASP A 62 25.22 -7.61 3.99
CA ASP A 62 25.76 -7.93 2.67
C ASP A 62 26.74 -6.84 2.21
N GLU A 63 28.00 -7.23 2.03
CA GLU A 63 29.08 -6.37 1.50
C GLU A 63 29.09 -6.34 -0.04
N CYS A 64 28.39 -7.27 -0.69
CA CYS A 64 28.43 -7.57 -2.11
C CYS A 64 27.02 -7.59 -2.74
N ALA A 65 26.32 -6.44 -2.69
CA ALA A 65 24.92 -6.21 -3.13
C ALA A 65 24.51 -6.58 -4.58
N HIS A 66 25.36 -7.24 -5.37
CA HIS A 66 25.04 -7.74 -6.70
C HIS A 66 25.75 -9.08 -6.95
N THR A 67 25.60 -10.03 -6.04
CA THR A 67 26.14 -11.38 -6.23
C THR A 67 25.44 -12.05 -7.42
N PRO A 68 26.20 -12.66 -8.36
CA PRO A 68 25.61 -13.40 -9.46
C PRO A 68 24.81 -14.62 -8.97
N GLU A 69 23.63 -14.84 -9.54
CA GLU A 69 22.79 -15.99 -9.21
C GLU A 69 23.54 -17.32 -9.40
N GLY A 70 23.47 -18.19 -8.39
CA GLY A 70 24.06 -19.52 -8.42
C GLY A 70 25.54 -19.60 -8.04
N VAL A 71 26.13 -18.50 -7.57
CA VAL A 71 27.47 -18.48 -6.95
C VAL A 71 27.36 -18.78 -5.45
N GLU A 72 28.31 -19.53 -4.90
CA GLU A 72 28.40 -19.73 -3.46
C GLU A 72 28.98 -18.49 -2.80
N VAL A 73 28.27 -17.95 -1.81
CA VAL A 73 28.67 -16.75 -1.05
C VAL A 73 29.13 -17.09 0.35
N ASP A 74 29.99 -16.23 0.89
CA ASP A 74 30.45 -16.31 2.27
C ASP A 74 29.45 -15.67 3.26
N ALA A 75 29.87 -15.50 4.52
CA ALA A 75 29.01 -14.96 5.57
C ALA A 75 28.67 -13.47 5.41
N VAL A 76 29.33 -12.76 4.48
CA VAL A 76 29.11 -11.35 4.19
C VAL A 76 28.51 -11.13 2.79
N GLY A 77 28.04 -12.20 2.12
CA GLY A 77 27.39 -12.10 0.82
C GLY A 77 28.37 -12.03 -0.35
N CYS A 78 29.67 -12.22 -0.14
CA CYS A 78 30.65 -12.12 -1.22
C CYS A 78 30.97 -13.50 -1.84
N PRO A 79 31.19 -13.57 -3.17
CA PRO A 79 31.59 -14.80 -3.85
C PRO A 79 32.80 -15.47 -3.21
N VAL A 80 32.68 -16.78 -2.91
CA VAL A 80 33.82 -17.60 -2.50
C VAL A 80 34.66 -17.88 -3.75
N GLU A 81 35.87 -17.32 -3.80
CA GLU A 81 36.85 -17.68 -4.84
C GLU A 81 37.26 -19.15 -4.65
N GLU A 82 36.93 -20.01 -5.61
CA GLU A 82 37.46 -21.37 -5.69
C GLU A 82 38.89 -21.31 -6.26
N ASP A 83 39.91 -21.38 -5.39
CA ASP A 83 41.34 -21.50 -5.76
C ASP A 83 41.68 -22.82 -6.49
#